data_AF-A0A6L8I6D8-F1
#
_entry.id   AF-A0A6L8I6D8-F1
#
_cell.length_a   1.000
_cell.length_b   1.000
_cell.length_c   1.000
_cell.angle_alpha   90.00
_cell.angle_beta   90.00
_cell.angle_gamma   90.00
#
_symmetry.space_group_name_H-M   'P 1'
#
loop_
_entity.id
_entity.type
_entity.pdbx_description
1 polymer ?
#
loop_
_entity_poly.entity_id
_entity_poly.type
_entity_poly.pdbx_seq_one_letter_code
_entity_poly.pdbx_strand_id
1 'polypeptide(L)'
;WFAVDSVGSLVSAKRIADFLKSQRRRAAVDTVLNYLAHLGDAFLLTAVPRFDLQGRRLLQVNQKYYLGDIGLRNGIIGYRETDIGGILENLVFLELRRRGYTVTVGVAGSREIDFVAERRSGRVYVQVAYLLESSATIERELAAFAAVRDAYPRVLLSLDPHQPADLEGVRHQSLTDFLRGAPLETSADDER
;
A
#
# COMPACT_ATOMS: atom_id res chain seq x y z
N TRP A 1 11.69 -14.67 -7.67
CA TRP A 1 12.31 -13.33 -7.60
C TRP A 1 11.38 -12.21 -8.06
N PHE A 2 10.59 -12.39 -9.13
CA PHE A 2 9.63 -11.37 -9.59
C PHE A 2 8.68 -10.84 -8.50
N ALA A 3 8.08 -11.71 -7.68
CA ALA A 3 7.15 -11.28 -6.63
C ALA A 3 7.81 -10.49 -5.48
N VAL A 4 9.11 -10.73 -5.23
CA VAL A 4 9.91 -10.02 -4.19
C VAL A 4 10.43 -8.67 -4.73
N ASP A 5 10.60 -8.57 -6.05
CA ASP A 5 11.00 -7.33 -6.74
C ASP A 5 9.79 -6.41 -6.96
N SER A 6 8.59 -6.97 -7.15
CA SER A 6 7.33 -6.24 -7.42
C SER A 6 6.53 -5.86 -6.17
N VAL A 7 7.18 -5.65 -5.03
CA VAL A 7 6.51 -5.30 -3.77
C VAL A 7 5.81 -3.96 -3.90
N GLY A 8 4.54 -3.89 -3.47
CA GLY A 8 3.72 -2.68 -3.63
C GLY A 8 3.28 -2.40 -5.07
N SER A 9 3.65 -3.27 -6.02
CA SER A 9 3.27 -3.15 -7.43
C SER A 9 2.19 -4.16 -7.82
N LEU A 10 1.43 -3.82 -8.86
CA LEU A 10 0.43 -4.73 -9.44
C LEU A 10 1.12 -5.95 -10.04
N VAL A 11 0.89 -7.12 -9.44
CA VAL A 11 1.40 -8.39 -9.96
C VAL A 11 0.39 -8.98 -10.94
N SER A 12 0.74 -9.00 -12.22
CA SER A 12 -0.05 -9.71 -13.24
C SER A 12 0.48 -11.11 -13.45
N ALA A 13 -0.27 -12.12 -13.01
CA ALA A 13 0.08 -13.53 -13.22
C ALA A 13 0.30 -13.86 -14.71
N LYS A 14 -0.47 -13.21 -15.61
CA LYS A 14 -0.27 -13.29 -17.06
C LYS A 14 1.10 -12.75 -17.48
N ARG A 15 1.52 -11.57 -16.99
CA ARG A 15 2.84 -11.01 -17.31
C ARG A 15 3.98 -11.92 -16.81
N ILE A 16 3.82 -12.54 -15.64
CA ILE A 16 4.79 -13.52 -15.12
C ILE A 16 4.85 -14.75 -16.04
N ALA A 17 3.70 -15.31 -16.42
CA ALA A 17 3.64 -16.48 -17.29
C ALA A 17 4.24 -16.17 -18.68
N ASP A 18 3.92 -15.01 -19.25
CA ASP A 18 4.45 -14.53 -20.53
C ASP A 18 5.97 -14.32 -20.46
N PHE A 19 6.50 -13.77 -19.35
CA PHE A 19 7.93 -13.65 -19.11
C PHE A 19 8.61 -15.03 -19.01
N LEU A 20 8.05 -15.98 -18.26
CA LEU A 20 8.61 -17.33 -18.19
C LEU A 20 8.62 -18.00 -19.56
N LYS A 21 7.57 -17.79 -20.36
CA LYS A 21 7.47 -18.29 -21.74
C LYS A 21 8.55 -17.71 -22.63
N SER A 22 8.86 -16.41 -22.52
CA SER A 22 9.96 -15.78 -23.27
C SER A 22 11.33 -16.34 -22.88
N GLN A 23 11.49 -16.75 -21.62
CA GLN A 23 12.66 -17.47 -21.10
C GLN A 23 12.65 -18.99 -21.43
N ARG A 24 11.82 -19.42 -22.39
CA ARG A 24 11.64 -20.82 -22.81
C ARG A 24 11.18 -21.77 -21.70
N ARG A 25 10.56 -21.26 -20.63
CA ARG A 25 9.93 -22.06 -19.57
C ARG A 25 8.41 -22.02 -19.74
N ARG A 26 7.77 -23.19 -19.85
CA ARG A 26 6.31 -23.27 -19.95
C ARG A 26 5.70 -23.14 -18.56
N ALA A 27 4.92 -22.07 -18.34
CA ALA A 27 4.12 -21.89 -17.15
C ALA A 27 2.72 -21.42 -17.57
N ALA A 28 1.69 -22.10 -17.08
CA ALA A 28 0.31 -21.62 -17.24
C ALA A 28 0.03 -20.51 -16.22
N VAL A 29 -0.93 -19.63 -16.53
CA VAL A 29 -1.36 -18.56 -15.62
C VAL A 29 -1.85 -19.15 -14.30
N ASP A 30 -2.63 -20.24 -14.36
CA ASP A 30 -3.13 -20.93 -13.16
C ASP A 30 -2.00 -21.47 -12.29
N THR A 31 -0.91 -21.95 -12.90
CA THR A 31 0.29 -22.34 -12.14
C THR A 31 0.84 -21.15 -11.38
N VAL A 32 1.01 -19.99 -12.02
CA VAL A 32 1.52 -18.79 -11.34
C VAL A 32 0.59 -18.38 -10.19
N LEU A 33 -0.72 -18.39 -10.39
CA LEU A 33 -1.71 -18.08 -9.34
C LEU A 33 -1.62 -19.04 -8.16
N ASN A 34 -1.49 -20.35 -8.41
CA ASN A 34 -1.33 -21.35 -7.35
C ASN A 34 -0.06 -21.11 -6.54
N TYR A 35 1.07 -20.78 -7.18
CA TYR A 35 2.30 -20.46 -6.46
C TYR A 35 2.17 -19.16 -5.65
N LEU A 36 1.48 -18.13 -6.14
CA LEU A 36 1.19 -16.93 -5.37
C LEU A 36 0.31 -17.24 -4.14
N ALA A 37 -0.68 -18.13 -4.29
CA ALA A 37 -1.50 -18.60 -3.18
C ALA A 37 -0.66 -19.36 -2.14
N HIS A 38 0.20 -20.29 -2.56
CA HIS A 38 1.10 -21.01 -1.65
C HIS A 38 2.09 -20.10 -0.93
N LEU A 39 2.60 -19.05 -1.58
CA LEU A 39 3.41 -18.02 -0.92
C LEU A 39 2.58 -17.22 0.10
N GLY A 40 1.29 -17.04 -0.16
CA GLY A 40 0.31 -16.50 0.77
C GLY A 40 0.14 -17.36 2.01
N ASP A 41 -0.12 -18.66 1.81
CA ASP A 41 -0.28 -19.65 2.88
C ASP A 41 0.98 -19.79 3.75
N ALA A 42 2.16 -19.59 3.15
CA ALA A 42 3.44 -19.57 3.83
C ALA A 42 3.76 -18.24 4.52
N PHE A 43 2.85 -17.26 4.53
CA PHE A 43 3.02 -15.90 5.07
C PHE A 43 4.17 -15.09 4.45
N LEU A 44 4.72 -15.54 3.32
CA LEU A 44 5.77 -14.80 2.62
C LEU A 44 5.20 -13.59 1.88
N LEU A 45 4.00 -13.74 1.33
CA LEU A 45 3.27 -12.68 0.66
C LEU A 45 1.88 -12.54 1.27
N THR A 46 1.31 -11.34 1.19
CA THR A 46 -0.11 -11.12 1.47
C THR A 46 -0.73 -10.43 0.27
N ALA A 47 -1.75 -11.08 -0.30
CA ALA A 47 -2.56 -10.47 -1.34
C ALA A 47 -3.50 -9.43 -0.72
N VAL A 48 -3.48 -8.22 -1.27
CA VAL A 48 -4.33 -7.11 -0.84
C VAL A 48 -5.31 -6.80 -1.96
N PRO A 49 -6.62 -7.04 -1.74
CA PRO A 49 -7.65 -6.72 -2.71
C PRO A 49 -7.70 -5.23 -3.00
N ARG A 50 -8.19 -4.90 -4.19
CA ARG A 50 -8.44 -3.50 -4.58
C ARG A 50 -9.90 -3.17 -4.33
N PHE A 51 -10.19 -1.99 -3.80
CA PHE A 51 -11.53 -1.49 -3.54
C PHE A 51 -11.85 -0.34 -4.49
N ASP A 52 -12.85 -0.54 -5.34
CA ASP A 52 -13.35 0.49 -6.25
C ASP A 52 -14.15 1.52 -5.42
N LEU A 53 -13.59 2.73 -5.28
CA LEU A 53 -14.17 3.81 -4.47
C LEU A 53 -15.46 4.35 -5.09
N GLN A 54 -15.58 4.30 -6.42
CA GLN A 54 -16.75 4.82 -7.14
C GLN A 54 -17.85 3.76 -7.23
N GLY A 55 -17.48 2.54 -7.61
CA GLY A 55 -18.39 1.39 -7.72
C GLY A 55 -18.70 0.72 -6.38
N ARG A 56 -18.01 1.10 -5.30
CA ARG A 56 -18.14 0.57 -3.93
C ARG A 56 -18.10 -0.95 -3.86
N ARG A 57 -17.13 -1.56 -4.55
CA ARG A 57 -16.99 -3.01 -4.66
C ARG A 57 -15.54 -3.46 -4.57
N LEU A 58 -15.32 -4.66 -4.06
CA LEU A 58 -14.01 -5.30 -4.08
C LEU A 58 -13.72 -5.87 -5.47
N LEU A 59 -12.52 -5.59 -5.97
CA LEU A 59 -11.97 -6.14 -7.20
C LEU A 59 -11.05 -7.32 -6.80
N GLN A 60 -11.43 -8.52 -7.23
CA GLN A 60 -10.68 -9.75 -6.95
C GLN A 60 -9.54 -10.01 -7.95
N VAL A 61 -9.48 -9.24 -9.04
CA VAL A 61 -8.45 -9.35 -10.07
C VAL A 61 -7.34 -8.30 -9.88
N ASN A 62 -6.12 -8.64 -10.28
CA ASN A 62 -4.94 -7.76 -10.22
C ASN A 62 -4.68 -7.19 -8.81
N GLN A 63 -4.64 -8.06 -7.81
CA GLN A 63 -4.33 -7.68 -6.43
C GLN A 63 -2.89 -7.18 -6.31
N LYS A 64 -2.64 -6.29 -5.35
CA LYS A 64 -1.27 -5.98 -4.91
C LYS A 64 -0.79 -7.07 -3.96
N TYR A 65 0.52 -7.29 -3.94
CA TYR A 65 1.16 -8.21 -3.02
C TYR A 65 2.21 -7.45 -2.20
N TYR A 66 2.15 -7.63 -0.89
CA TYR A 66 3.16 -7.13 0.06
C TYR A 66 3.84 -8.32 0.72
N LEU A 67 5.10 -8.15 1.08
CA LEU A 67 5.86 -9.16 1.83
C LEU A 67 5.46 -9.15 3.30
N GLY A 68 5.50 -10.35 3.89
CA GLY A 68 5.40 -10.51 5.35
C GLY A 68 6.61 -9.95 6.09
N ASP A 69 7.78 -9.94 5.45
CA ASP A 69 9.04 -9.43 6.02
C ASP A 69 9.91 -8.78 4.92
N ILE A 70 10.27 -7.51 5.14
CA ILE A 70 11.09 -6.72 4.22
C ILE A 70 12.58 -7.08 4.34
N GLY A 71 13.02 -7.60 5.48
CA GLY A 71 14.36 -8.14 5.67
C GLY A 71 14.65 -9.28 4.69
N LEU A 72 13.66 -10.13 4.40
CA LEU A 72 13.79 -11.18 3.37
C LEU A 72 14.08 -10.58 2.00
N ARG A 73 13.38 -9.50 1.62
CA ARG A 73 13.65 -8.78 0.36
C ARG A 73 15.09 -8.32 0.27
N ASN A 74 15.57 -7.65 1.32
CA ASN A 74 16.92 -7.08 1.35
C ASN A 74 17.99 -8.17 1.32
N GLY A 75 17.78 -9.31 1.99
CA GLY A 75 18.69 -10.45 1.93
C GLY A 75 18.76 -11.13 0.57
N ILE A 76 17.69 -11.05 -0.22
CA ILE A 76 17.58 -11.69 -1.54
C ILE A 76 18.08 -10.78 -2.68
N ILE A 77 17.58 -9.54 -2.73
CA ILE A 77 17.76 -8.62 -3.88
C ILE A 77 18.79 -7.51 -3.55
N GLY A 78 19.09 -7.29 -2.27
CA GLY A 78 19.88 -6.15 -1.81
C GLY A 78 19.06 -4.87 -1.67
N TYR A 79 19.71 -3.83 -1.16
CA TYR A 79 19.12 -2.49 -1.04
C TYR A 79 19.25 -1.71 -2.35
N ARG A 80 18.17 -1.03 -2.75
CA ARG A 80 18.14 -0.08 -3.87
C ARG A 80 17.29 1.13 -3.46
N GLU A 81 17.84 2.32 -3.60
CA GLU A 81 17.14 3.56 -3.25
C GLU A 81 15.87 3.77 -4.08
N THR A 82 15.85 3.29 -5.32
CA THR A 82 14.69 3.36 -6.23
C THR A 82 13.45 2.66 -5.68
N ASP A 83 13.63 1.72 -4.75
CA ASP A 83 12.56 0.86 -4.24
C ASP A 83 12.01 1.35 -2.90
N ILE A 84 12.52 2.47 -2.39
CA ILE A 84 12.20 2.97 -1.05
C ILE A 84 10.71 3.24 -0.89
N GLY A 85 10.04 3.78 -1.91
CA GLY A 85 8.60 4.01 -1.89
C GLY A 85 7.80 2.74 -1.63
N GLY A 86 8.08 1.66 -2.39
CA GLY A 86 7.42 0.37 -2.20
C GLY A 86 7.77 -0.32 -0.88
N ILE A 87 8.99 -0.10 -0.37
CA ILE A 87 9.40 -0.56 0.97
C ILE A 87 8.59 0.15 2.06
N LEU A 88 8.44 1.48 1.98
CA LEU A 88 7.65 2.27 2.94
C LEU A 88 6.18 1.88 2.88
N GLU A 89 5.62 1.69 1.68
CA GLU A 89 4.26 1.20 1.48
C GLU A 89 4.07 -0.17 2.18
N ASN A 90 5.02 -1.09 2.02
CA ASN A 90 4.98 -2.39 2.70
C ASN A 90 5.10 -2.26 4.23
N LEU A 91 5.94 -1.35 4.75
CA LEU A 91 6.04 -1.12 6.20
C LEU A 91 4.71 -0.62 6.77
N VAL A 92 4.09 0.34 6.09
CA VAL A 92 2.79 0.88 6.49
C VAL A 92 1.72 -0.21 6.43
N PHE A 93 1.70 -1.04 5.38
CA PHE A 93 0.81 -2.19 5.29
C PHE A 93 0.94 -3.14 6.50
N LEU A 94 2.17 -3.56 6.82
CA LEU A 94 2.42 -4.48 7.93
C LEU A 94 1.98 -3.87 9.26
N GLU A 95 2.25 -2.58 9.46
CA GLU A 95 1.86 -1.86 10.67
C GLU A 95 0.34 -1.70 10.78
N LEU A 96 -0.37 -1.38 9.70
CA LEU A 96 -1.83 -1.35 9.66
C LEU A 96 -2.42 -2.71 10.04
N ARG A 97 -1.88 -3.80 9.48
CA ARG A 97 -2.29 -5.17 9.82
C ARG A 97 -2.02 -5.49 11.29
N ARG A 98 -0.86 -5.11 11.82
CA ARG A 98 -0.50 -5.28 13.23
C ARG A 98 -1.46 -4.57 14.18
N ARG A 99 -1.99 -3.41 13.76
CA ARG A 99 -3.01 -2.62 14.50
C ARG A 99 -4.44 -3.14 14.35
N GLY A 100 -4.65 -4.24 13.62
CA GLY A 100 -5.97 -4.86 13.45
C GLY A 100 -6.84 -4.22 12.38
N TYR A 101 -6.27 -3.43 11.46
CA TYR A 101 -7.02 -2.95 10.29
C TYR A 101 -7.18 -4.07 9.26
N THR A 102 -8.36 -4.13 8.66
CA THR A 102 -8.57 -4.77 7.35
C THR A 102 -8.13 -3.78 6.30
N VAL A 103 -7.22 -4.19 5.42
CA VAL A 103 -6.56 -3.28 4.47
C VAL A 103 -6.90 -3.68 3.04
N THR A 104 -7.29 -2.70 2.23
CA THR A 104 -7.46 -2.82 0.78
C THR A 104 -6.78 -1.65 0.08
N VAL A 105 -6.52 -1.75 -1.22
CA VAL A 105 -5.96 -0.65 -2.03
C VAL A 105 -7.11 0.11 -2.67
N GLY A 106 -7.20 1.42 -2.49
CA GLY A 106 -8.31 2.22 -3.02
C GLY A 106 -8.10 2.56 -4.50
N VAL A 107 -9.09 2.38 -5.35
CA VAL A 107 -9.00 2.68 -6.79
C VAL A 107 -10.13 3.58 -7.22
N ALA A 108 -9.81 4.64 -7.97
CA ALA A 108 -10.77 5.52 -8.60
C ALA A 108 -10.31 5.87 -10.02
N GLY A 109 -10.88 5.21 -11.03
CA GLY A 109 -10.45 5.35 -12.41
C GLY A 109 -8.98 4.93 -12.59
N SER A 110 -8.12 5.88 -12.97
CA SER A 110 -6.68 5.68 -13.11
C SER A 110 -5.87 6.00 -11.85
N ARG A 111 -6.51 6.52 -10.79
CA ARG A 111 -5.85 6.89 -9.54
C ARG A 111 -5.99 5.79 -8.51
N GLU A 112 -4.99 5.72 -7.66
CA GLU A 112 -4.90 4.74 -6.59
C GLU A 112 -4.56 5.45 -5.28
N ILE A 113 -5.23 5.06 -4.20
CA ILE A 113 -4.87 5.38 -2.82
C ILE A 113 -4.21 4.14 -2.27
N ASP A 114 -3.02 4.27 -1.69
CA ASP A 114 -2.23 3.12 -1.26
C ASP A 114 -3.04 2.19 -0.34
N PHE A 115 -3.73 2.76 0.65
CA PHE A 115 -4.56 1.99 1.57
C PHE A 115 -5.90 2.62 1.92
N VAL A 116 -6.94 1.80 1.88
CA VAL A 116 -8.21 1.97 2.58
C VAL A 116 -8.17 1.01 3.77
N ALA A 117 -7.96 1.55 4.97
CA ALA A 117 -7.84 0.79 6.20
C ALA A 117 -9.14 0.87 7.01
N GLU A 118 -9.71 -0.28 7.36
CA GLU A 118 -10.99 -0.37 8.07
C GLU A 118 -10.86 -1.17 9.36
N ARG A 119 -11.49 -0.68 10.42
CA ARG A 119 -11.68 -1.42 11.67
C ARG A 119 -13.02 -1.03 12.28
N ARG A 120 -13.35 -1.58 13.45
CA ARG A 120 -14.65 -1.31 14.11
C ARG A 120 -14.91 0.19 14.36
N SER A 121 -13.88 0.99 14.61
CA SER A 121 -14.02 2.44 14.86
C SER A 121 -14.31 3.25 13.58
N GLY A 122 -14.09 2.68 12.40
CA GLY A 122 -14.31 3.36 11.13
C GLY A 122 -13.26 3.03 10.08
N ARG A 123 -13.19 3.92 9.09
CA ARG A 123 -12.29 3.83 7.93
C ARG A 123 -11.32 5.00 7.95
N VAL A 124 -10.12 4.77 7.44
CA VAL A 124 -9.11 5.80 7.16
C VAL A 124 -8.49 5.54 5.79
N TYR A 125 -8.30 6.62 5.02
CA TYR A 125 -7.57 6.59 3.75
C TYR A 125 -6.12 7.00 4.02
N VAL A 126 -5.16 6.17 3.59
CA VAL A 126 -3.74 6.40 3.85
C VAL A 126 -3.00 6.44 2.51
N GLN A 127 -2.24 7.51 2.31
CA GLN A 127 -1.28 7.67 1.21
C GLN A 127 0.13 7.72 1.82
N VAL A 128 1.11 7.09 1.17
CA VAL A 128 2.49 6.96 1.66
C VAL A 128 3.43 7.64 0.69
N ALA A 129 4.27 8.54 1.20
CA ALA A 129 5.30 9.22 0.44
C ALA A 129 6.67 9.05 1.10
N TYR A 130 7.74 9.04 0.31
CA TYR A 130 9.10 9.09 0.87
C TYR A 130 9.40 10.50 1.37
N LEU A 131 9.47 11.45 0.44
CA LEU A 131 9.71 12.88 0.70
C LEU A 131 8.75 13.73 -0.13
N LEU A 132 8.33 14.87 0.42
CA LEU A 132 7.45 15.87 -0.17
C LEU A 132 8.29 17.07 -0.63
N GLU A 133 9.27 16.82 -1.49
CA GLU A 133 10.32 17.78 -1.87
C GLU A 133 9.81 18.95 -2.74
N SER A 134 8.63 18.83 -3.34
CA SER A 134 8.06 19.85 -4.23
C SER A 134 6.55 19.94 -4.12
N SER A 135 5.99 21.12 -4.43
CA SER A 135 4.54 21.32 -4.53
C SER A 135 3.89 20.35 -5.51
N ALA A 136 4.56 20.06 -6.63
CA ALA A 136 4.08 19.09 -7.61
C ALA A 136 3.98 17.67 -7.03
N THR A 137 4.91 17.27 -6.14
CA THR A 137 4.84 15.97 -5.45
C THR A 137 3.66 15.95 -4.49
N ILE A 138 3.50 17.01 -3.69
CA ILE A 138 2.38 17.15 -2.75
C ILE A 138 1.05 17.09 -3.50
N GLU A 139 0.87 17.90 -4.54
CA GLU A 139 -0.35 17.93 -5.36
C GLU A 139 -0.68 16.54 -5.93
N ARG A 140 0.32 15.80 -6.39
CA ARG A 140 0.14 14.44 -6.91
C ARG A 140 -0.35 13.48 -5.82
N GLU A 141 0.28 13.48 -4.65
CA GLU A 141 -0.12 12.61 -3.54
C GLU A 141 -1.52 12.97 -3.02
N LEU A 142 -1.85 14.27 -2.93
CA LEU A 142 -3.18 14.72 -2.52
C LEU A 142 -4.25 14.41 -3.57
N ALA A 143 -3.92 14.44 -4.86
CA ALA A 143 -4.85 14.13 -5.94
C ALA A 143 -5.39 12.69 -5.89
N ALA A 144 -4.72 11.77 -5.20
CA ALA A 144 -5.22 10.42 -4.92
C ALA A 144 -6.53 10.46 -4.11
N PHE A 145 -6.67 11.41 -3.18
CA PHE A 145 -7.85 11.57 -2.34
C PHE A 145 -9.03 12.27 -3.01
N ALA A 146 -8.86 12.85 -4.20
CA ALA A 146 -9.90 13.64 -4.88
C ALA A 146 -11.20 12.84 -5.16
N ALA A 147 -11.13 11.51 -5.21
CA ALA A 147 -12.28 10.64 -5.42
C ALA A 147 -13.00 10.23 -4.12
N VAL A 148 -12.41 10.51 -2.95
CA VAL A 148 -13.02 10.25 -1.65
C VAL A 148 -14.11 11.30 -1.40
N ARG A 149 -15.35 10.84 -1.23
CA ARG A 149 -16.52 11.71 -1.06
C ARG A 149 -17.14 11.65 0.33
N ASP A 150 -16.68 10.74 1.17
CA ASP A 150 -17.14 10.62 2.54
C ASP A 150 -16.30 11.49 3.48
N ALA A 151 -16.69 11.53 4.75
CA ALA A 151 -16.04 12.35 5.77
C ALA A 151 -14.96 11.57 6.56
N TYR A 152 -14.55 10.38 6.11
CA TYR A 152 -13.55 9.62 6.84
C TYR A 152 -12.17 10.30 6.74
N PRO A 153 -11.30 10.13 7.76
CA PRO A 153 -9.98 10.73 7.76
C PRO A 153 -9.14 10.34 6.55
N ARG A 154 -8.41 11.32 6.02
CA ARG A 154 -7.40 11.16 4.97
C ARG A 154 -6.05 11.49 5.58
N VAL A 155 -5.09 10.58 5.50
CA VAL A 155 -3.78 10.71 6.12
C VAL A 155 -2.69 10.53 5.07
N LEU A 156 -1.76 11.49 5.02
CA LEU A 156 -0.52 11.39 4.25
C LEU A 156 0.62 11.09 5.22
N LEU A 157 1.21 9.90 5.08
CA LEU A 157 2.38 9.47 5.84
C LEU A 157 3.65 9.73 5.03
N SER A 158 4.61 10.47 5.59
CA SER A 158 5.91 10.65 4.94
C SER A 158 7.09 10.73 5.91
N LEU A 159 8.32 10.63 5.38
CA LEU A 159 9.54 10.80 6.17
C LEU A 159 10.04 12.25 6.20
N ASP A 160 9.22 13.21 5.77
CA ASP A 160 9.59 14.62 5.80
C ASP A 160 9.83 15.13 7.23
N PRO A 161 10.89 15.93 7.44
CA PRO A 161 11.22 16.49 8.75
C PRO A 161 10.24 17.59 9.19
N HIS A 162 9.52 18.21 8.23
CA HIS A 162 8.61 19.31 8.49
C HIS A 162 7.23 19.01 7.92
N GLN A 163 6.19 19.32 8.69
CA GLN A 163 4.82 19.19 8.24
C GLN A 163 4.46 20.37 7.33
N PRO A 164 3.89 20.12 6.14
CA PRO A 164 3.30 21.18 5.33
C PRO A 164 2.17 21.87 6.11
N ALA A 165 2.07 23.21 5.99
CA ALA A 165 1.14 24.00 6.78
C ALA A 165 -0.35 23.82 6.41
N ASP A 166 -0.64 23.35 5.19
CA ASP A 166 -1.99 23.10 4.71
C ASP A 166 -1.96 22.01 3.62
N LEU A 167 -2.87 21.04 3.71
CA LEU A 167 -3.04 19.92 2.77
C LEU A 167 -4.54 19.67 2.48
N GLU A 168 -5.35 20.72 2.40
CA GLU A 168 -6.76 20.63 1.96
C GLU A 168 -7.61 19.66 2.81
N GLY A 169 -7.38 19.67 4.13
CA GLY A 169 -8.06 18.77 5.07
C GLY A 169 -7.54 17.34 5.10
N VAL A 170 -6.42 17.05 4.42
CA VAL A 170 -5.64 15.83 4.60
C VAL A 170 -4.68 16.02 5.78
N ARG A 171 -4.65 15.05 6.69
CA ARG A 171 -3.74 15.08 7.83
C ARG A 171 -2.35 14.61 7.40
N HIS A 172 -1.33 15.45 7.54
CA HIS A 172 0.05 14.99 7.47
C HIS A 172 0.46 14.33 8.79
N GLN A 173 1.20 13.23 8.72
CA GLN A 173 1.83 12.63 9.89
C GLN A 173 3.18 12.03 9.52
N SER A 174 4.16 12.18 10.41
CA SER A 174 5.44 11.51 10.25
C SER A 174 5.25 9.99 10.23
N LEU A 175 5.76 9.34 9.19
CA LEU A 175 5.78 7.89 9.06
C LEU A 175 6.56 7.26 10.23
N THR A 176 7.62 7.93 10.69
CA THR A 176 8.40 7.46 11.86
C THR A 176 7.56 7.44 13.12
N ASP A 177 6.79 8.50 13.39
CA ASP A 177 5.93 8.56 14.58
C ASP A 177 4.78 7.55 14.50
N PHE A 178 4.21 7.38 13.30
CA PHE A 178 3.28 6.30 13.04
C PHE A 178 3.92 4.96 13.41
N LEU A 179 5.09 4.59 12.88
CA LEU A 179 5.74 3.31 13.23
C LEU A 179 6.09 3.17 14.73
N ARG A 180 6.30 4.27 15.46
CA ARG A 180 6.50 4.27 16.92
C ARG A 180 5.23 4.09 17.74
N GLY A 181 4.05 4.07 17.10
CA GLY A 181 2.78 3.81 17.76
C GLY A 181 1.79 4.98 17.73
N ALA A 182 2.13 6.13 17.16
CA ALA A 182 1.20 7.25 17.07
C ALA A 182 -0.05 6.85 16.27
N PRO A 183 -1.27 7.14 16.75
CA PRO A 183 -2.50 6.69 16.12
C PRO A 183 -2.82 7.44 14.82
N LEU A 184 -3.55 6.79 13.92
CA LEU A 184 -4.07 7.40 12.67
C LEU A 184 -5.34 8.24 12.90
N GLU A 185 -6.09 7.87 13.93
CA GLU A 185 -7.32 8.53 14.36
C GLU A 185 -7.01 9.28 15.66
N THR A 186 -7.44 10.54 15.79
CA THR A 186 -7.45 11.21 17.08
C THR A 186 -8.59 10.60 17.90
N SER A 187 -8.29 9.94 19.01
CA SER A 187 -9.33 9.49 19.94
C SER A 187 -9.98 10.73 20.56
N ALA A 188 -11.32 10.82 20.50
CA ALA A 188 -12.09 11.84 21.22
C ALA A 188 -11.91 11.76 22.76
N ASP A 189 -11.19 10.76 23.25
CA ASP A 189 -10.87 10.55 24.66
C ASP A 189 -9.60 11.29 25.14
N ASP A 190 -8.83 11.93 24.24
CA ASP A 190 -7.64 12.73 24.63
C ASP A 190 -7.99 14.19 25.03
N GLU A 191 -9.27 14.55 25.02
CA GLU A 191 -9.79 15.88 25.43
C GLU A 191 -10.59 15.86 26.75
N ARG A 192 -10.43 14.83 27.60
CA ARG A 192 -11.10 14.76 28.92
C ARG A 192 -10.14 14.57 30.09
#